data_AF-A0A2G6VPL3-F1
#
_entry.id   AF-A0A2G6VPL3-F1
#
_cell.length_a   1.000
_cell.length_b   1.000
_cell.length_c   1.000
_cell.angle_alpha   90.00
_cell.angle_beta   90.00
_cell.angle_gamma   90.00
#
_symmetry.space_group_name_H-M   'P 1'
#
loop_
_entity.id
_entity.type
_entity.pdbx_description
1 polymer ?
#
loop_
_entity_poly.entity_id
_entity_poly.type
_entity_poly.pdbx_seq_one_letter_code
_entity_poly.pdbx_strand_id
1 'polypeptide(L)'
;MNVSLSEKQKERLKILEPKLDNAIKDQCFEIAKDIVLDLQTLLRPTNHLVRLIQSKNKLYELAIELNKSDFAINGLLSNEKVLNENTRIYLETISLIAICYLRTKNIPLAQEYIRKVLQNKAVIKTERTRTIFHSEIISRFNEEVAMATLTTNEKVYLDENEVEREAIRIIQTLTDDEIFSSIGQRSPKATKDLIFLIHDFSTKQLPSAERLALPSPNQMIMDKEVGMTVFEAVKRVIYNSLCNPDSEIYKTWFNNGMQMVLSKGYIKSAVVSCLINIGFGISMIASSIIALIMKFGIEVYCTKYKPIYISEIRNLK
;
A
#
# COMPACT_ATOMS: atom_id res chain seq x y z
N MET A 1 -30.41 10.98 -13.06
CA MET A 1 -29.61 11.82 -13.99
C MET A 1 -28.82 12.82 -13.17
N ASN A 2 -27.60 13.17 -13.57
CA ASN A 2 -26.78 14.14 -12.84
C ASN A 2 -27.32 15.55 -13.06
N VAL A 3 -27.42 16.32 -11.99
CA VAL A 3 -27.79 17.74 -12.04
C VAL A 3 -26.50 18.53 -12.25
N SER A 4 -26.49 19.51 -13.17
CA SER A 4 -25.30 20.34 -13.40
C SER A 4 -24.83 21.02 -12.11
N LEU A 5 -23.52 21.05 -11.88
CA LEU A 5 -22.93 21.77 -10.76
C LEU A 5 -23.03 23.28 -11.00
N SER A 6 -23.44 24.03 -9.97
CA SER A 6 -23.33 25.49 -9.96
C SER A 6 -21.86 25.94 -9.99
N GLU A 7 -21.60 27.17 -10.44
CA GLU A 7 -20.24 27.73 -10.43
C GLU A 7 -19.62 27.73 -9.04
N LYS A 8 -20.39 28.08 -8.00
CA LYS A 8 -19.93 27.99 -6.60
C LYS A 8 -19.53 26.57 -6.19
N GLN A 9 -20.27 25.55 -6.61
CA GLN A 9 -19.90 24.16 -6.35
C GLN A 9 -18.61 23.78 -7.10
N LYS A 10 -18.47 24.19 -8.36
CA LYS A 10 -17.24 23.94 -9.15
C LYS A 10 -16.01 24.61 -8.53
N GLU A 11 -16.14 25.86 -8.09
CA GLU A 11 -15.07 26.60 -7.39
C GLU A 11 -14.65 25.89 -6.10
N ARG A 12 -15.62 25.45 -5.30
CA ARG A 12 -15.31 24.71 -4.06
C ARG A 12 -14.64 23.36 -4.35
N LEU A 13 -15.07 22.64 -5.39
CA LEU A 13 -14.42 21.38 -5.80
C LEU A 13 -12.97 21.59 -6.25
N LYS A 14 -12.67 22.68 -6.98
CA LYS A 14 -11.29 23.05 -7.38
C LYS A 14 -10.36 23.23 -6.18
N ILE A 15 -10.90 23.55 -5.01
CA ILE A 15 -10.13 23.70 -3.76
C ILE A 15 -10.07 22.38 -2.99
N LEU A 16 -11.22 21.71 -2.84
CA LEU A 16 -11.32 20.51 -1.98
C LEU A 16 -10.58 19.30 -2.57
N GLU A 17 -10.60 19.09 -3.88
CA GLU A 17 -9.96 17.91 -4.47
C GLU A 17 -8.43 17.93 -4.36
N PRO A 18 -7.72 19.04 -4.68
CA PRO A 18 -6.29 19.12 -4.41
C PRO A 18 -5.95 19.02 -2.93
N LYS A 19 -6.78 19.61 -2.05
CA LYS A 19 -6.60 19.47 -0.59
C LYS A 19 -6.73 18.03 -0.13
N LEU A 20 -7.67 17.26 -0.69
CA LEU A 20 -7.78 15.83 -0.42
C LEU A 20 -6.50 15.13 -0.84
N ASP A 21 -6.01 15.37 -2.06
CA ASP A 21 -4.80 14.73 -2.55
C ASP A 21 -3.57 15.03 -1.68
N ASN A 22 -3.45 16.25 -1.17
CA ASN A 22 -2.40 16.61 -0.21
C ASN A 22 -2.58 15.90 1.13
N ALA A 23 -3.79 15.89 1.70
CA ALA A 23 -4.06 15.19 2.95
C ALA A 23 -3.78 13.67 2.86
N ILE A 24 -4.04 13.05 1.70
CA ILE A 24 -3.68 11.65 1.45
C ILE A 24 -2.16 11.46 1.42
N LYS A 25 -1.42 12.34 0.71
CA LYS A 25 0.05 12.31 0.68
C LYS A 25 0.67 12.51 2.06
N ASP A 26 0.10 13.40 2.86
CA ASP A 26 0.56 13.71 4.21
C ASP A 26 0.08 12.68 5.25
N GLN A 27 -0.67 11.65 4.82
CA GLN A 27 -1.30 10.65 5.68
C GLN A 27 -2.19 11.24 6.79
N CYS A 28 -2.72 12.45 6.60
CA CYS A 28 -3.58 13.13 7.55
C CYS A 28 -5.03 12.62 7.45
N PHE A 29 -5.31 11.48 8.06
CA PHE A 29 -6.60 10.80 7.97
C PHE A 29 -7.80 11.67 8.38
N GLU A 30 -7.74 12.37 9.52
CA GLU A 30 -8.89 13.17 9.98
C GLU A 30 -9.18 14.34 9.02
N ILE A 31 -8.13 15.00 8.50
CA ILE A 31 -8.28 16.06 7.49
C ILE A 31 -8.87 15.49 6.20
N ALA A 32 -8.37 14.35 5.71
CA ALA A 32 -8.89 13.69 4.51
C ALA A 32 -10.37 13.31 4.68
N LYS A 33 -10.75 12.81 5.87
CA LYS A 33 -12.11 12.44 6.22
C LYS A 33 -13.05 13.64 6.20
N ASP A 34 -12.66 14.75 6.81
CA ASP A 34 -13.44 15.99 6.83
C ASP A 34 -13.63 16.56 5.42
N ILE A 35 -12.58 16.53 4.59
CA ILE A 35 -12.68 16.95 3.19
C ILE A 35 -13.65 16.06 2.40
N VAL A 36 -13.62 14.74 2.60
CA VAL A 36 -14.56 13.81 1.92
C VAL A 36 -16.00 14.04 2.38
N LEU A 37 -16.22 14.36 3.66
CA LEU A 37 -17.55 14.75 4.15
C LEU A 37 -18.03 16.02 3.46
N ASP A 38 -17.16 17.01 3.32
CA ASP A 38 -17.44 18.25 2.58
C ASP A 38 -17.75 17.98 1.10
N LEU A 39 -16.95 17.17 0.43
CA LEU A 39 -17.20 16.74 -0.96
C LEU A 39 -18.55 16.01 -1.10
N GLN A 40 -18.92 15.20 -0.10
CA GLN A 40 -20.21 14.52 -0.08
C GLN A 40 -21.38 15.51 -0.05
N THR A 41 -21.27 16.62 0.69
CA THR A 41 -22.34 17.64 0.73
C THR A 41 -22.58 18.30 -0.63
N LEU A 42 -21.55 18.35 -1.50
CA LEU A 42 -21.62 18.96 -2.83
C LEU A 42 -22.08 17.98 -3.91
N LEU A 43 -21.54 16.75 -3.88
CA LEU A 43 -21.67 15.78 -4.97
C LEU A 43 -22.89 14.87 -4.82
N ARG A 44 -23.32 14.58 -3.59
CA ARG A 44 -24.48 13.71 -3.35
C ARG A 44 -25.80 14.32 -3.83
N PRO A 45 -26.13 15.60 -3.52
CA PRO A 45 -27.40 16.21 -3.97
C PRO A 45 -27.50 16.34 -5.49
N THR A 46 -26.35 16.43 -6.19
CA THR A 46 -26.29 16.57 -7.65
C THR A 46 -26.10 15.22 -8.37
N ASN A 47 -26.15 14.11 -7.62
CA ASN A 47 -25.99 12.74 -8.12
C ASN A 47 -24.65 12.44 -8.80
N HIS A 48 -23.58 13.18 -8.50
CA HIS A 48 -22.22 12.92 -9.00
C HIS A 48 -21.54 11.78 -8.23
N LEU A 49 -22.20 10.62 -8.16
CA LEU A 49 -21.81 9.50 -7.32
C LEU A 49 -20.42 8.93 -7.66
N VAL A 50 -20.07 8.80 -8.94
CA VAL A 50 -18.76 8.27 -9.36
C VAL A 50 -17.61 9.14 -8.84
N ARG A 51 -17.74 10.46 -8.96
CA ARG A 51 -16.73 11.42 -8.48
C ARG A 51 -16.60 11.38 -6.95
N LEU A 52 -17.74 11.29 -6.25
CA LEU A 52 -17.75 11.14 -4.80
C LEU A 52 -17.08 9.83 -4.35
N ILE A 53 -17.38 8.72 -5.03
CA ILE A 53 -16.81 7.41 -4.70
C ILE A 53 -15.30 7.38 -4.95
N GLN A 54 -14.81 8.04 -6.00
CA GLN A 54 -13.36 8.21 -6.20
C GLN A 54 -12.69 8.90 -5.01
N SER A 55 -13.28 9.97 -4.49
CA SER A 55 -12.77 10.64 -3.29
C SER A 55 -12.84 9.75 -2.05
N LYS A 56 -13.93 8.99 -1.90
CA LYS A 56 -14.09 8.03 -0.77
C LYS A 56 -13.09 6.89 -0.83
N ASN A 57 -12.84 6.31 -1.99
CA ASN A 57 -11.90 5.21 -2.14
C ASN A 57 -10.48 5.64 -1.81
N LYS A 58 -10.06 6.88 -2.17
CA LYS A 58 -8.78 7.45 -1.71
C LYS A 58 -8.69 7.48 -0.17
N LEU A 59 -9.74 7.96 0.50
CA LEU A 59 -9.80 7.96 1.96
C LEU A 59 -9.75 6.55 2.55
N TYR A 60 -10.46 5.59 1.95
CA TYR A 60 -10.47 4.21 2.43
C TYR A 60 -9.13 3.51 2.20
N GLU A 61 -8.45 3.77 1.09
CA GLU A 61 -7.10 3.27 0.86
C GLU A 61 -6.11 3.85 1.89
N LEU A 62 -6.17 5.16 2.18
CA LEU A 62 -5.39 5.73 3.29
C LEU A 62 -5.74 5.08 4.64
N ALA A 63 -7.01 4.82 4.90
CA ALA A 63 -7.44 4.15 6.12
C ALA A 63 -6.83 2.75 6.25
N ILE A 64 -6.75 1.98 5.15
CA ILE A 64 -6.10 0.67 5.11
C ILE A 64 -4.61 0.80 5.46
N GLU A 65 -3.89 1.76 4.87
CA GLU A 65 -2.46 1.97 5.14
C GLU A 65 -2.19 2.33 6.60
N LEU A 66 -3.12 3.02 7.25
CA LEU A 66 -3.05 3.41 8.66
C LEU A 66 -3.68 2.37 9.62
N ASN A 67 -3.82 1.12 9.17
CA ASN A 67 -4.38 0.02 9.94
C ASN A 67 -5.80 0.26 10.48
N LYS A 68 -6.61 1.06 9.78
CA LYS A 68 -8.02 1.34 10.06
C LYS A 68 -8.95 0.57 9.11
N SER A 69 -8.67 -0.72 8.88
CA SER A 69 -9.41 -1.55 7.90
C SER A 69 -10.91 -1.68 8.21
N ASP A 70 -11.32 -1.68 9.48
CA ASP A 70 -12.73 -1.74 9.88
C ASP A 70 -13.52 -0.51 9.44
N PHE A 71 -12.89 0.67 9.44
CA PHE A 71 -13.50 1.89 8.90
C PHE A 71 -13.66 1.78 7.37
N ALA A 72 -12.61 1.31 6.69
CA ALA A 72 -12.59 1.21 5.23
C ALA A 72 -13.63 0.21 4.70
N ILE A 73 -13.69 -0.99 5.26
CA ILE A 73 -14.53 -2.08 4.73
C ILE A 73 -16.02 -1.72 4.73
N ASN A 74 -16.51 -1.10 5.81
CA ASN A 74 -17.91 -0.67 5.92
C ASN A 74 -18.30 0.34 4.83
N GLY A 75 -17.40 1.30 4.58
CA GLY A 75 -17.57 2.31 3.55
C GLY A 75 -17.50 1.74 2.13
N LEU A 76 -16.58 0.81 1.89
CA LEU A 76 -16.39 0.17 0.58
C LEU A 76 -17.55 -0.75 0.20
N LEU A 77 -18.05 -1.57 1.12
CA LEU A 77 -19.23 -2.43 0.88
C LEU A 77 -20.49 -1.59 0.57
N SER A 78 -20.59 -0.39 1.14
CA SER A 78 -21.66 0.55 0.83
C SER A 78 -21.51 1.15 -0.58
N ASN A 79 -20.28 1.44 -1.01
CA ASN A 79 -20.00 1.92 -2.36
C ASN A 79 -20.26 0.82 -3.41
N GLU A 80 -19.87 -0.43 -3.14
CA GLU A 80 -20.07 -1.57 -4.05
C GLU A 80 -21.54 -1.69 -4.50
N LYS A 81 -22.49 -1.57 -3.57
CA LYS A 81 -23.94 -1.71 -3.82
C LYS A 81 -24.53 -0.73 -4.83
N VAL A 82 -23.87 0.40 -5.07
CA VAL A 82 -24.39 1.48 -5.93
C VAL A 82 -23.57 1.67 -7.21
N LEU A 83 -22.49 0.91 -7.38
CA LEU A 83 -21.61 1.01 -8.53
C LEU A 83 -22.04 0.03 -9.64
N ASN A 84 -21.80 0.44 -10.88
CA ASN A 84 -21.96 -0.43 -12.02
C ASN A 84 -20.70 -1.29 -12.20
N GLU A 85 -20.88 -2.61 -12.28
CA GLU A 85 -19.82 -3.62 -12.34
C GLU A 85 -18.86 -3.47 -13.55
N ASN A 86 -19.32 -2.79 -14.59
CA ASN A 86 -18.57 -2.55 -15.83
C ASN A 86 -17.72 -1.26 -15.78
N THR A 87 -17.48 -0.70 -14.58
CA THR A 87 -16.73 0.55 -14.42
C THR A 87 -15.38 0.33 -13.75
N ARG A 88 -14.38 1.15 -14.10
CA ARG A 88 -13.06 1.14 -13.44
C ARG A 88 -13.14 1.44 -11.95
N ILE A 89 -14.12 2.25 -11.53
CA ILE A 89 -14.30 2.58 -10.11
C ILE A 89 -14.88 1.41 -9.32
N TYR A 90 -15.72 0.57 -9.95
CA TYR A 90 -16.14 -0.70 -9.35
C TYR A 90 -14.93 -1.60 -9.12
N LEU A 91 -14.11 -1.82 -10.15
CA LEU A 91 -12.89 -2.63 -10.06
C LEU A 91 -11.94 -2.14 -8.95
N GLU A 92 -11.76 -0.83 -8.81
CA GLU A 92 -11.00 -0.21 -7.71
C GLU A 92 -11.62 -0.56 -6.33
N THR A 93 -12.93 -0.40 -6.20
CA THR A 93 -13.67 -0.62 -4.94
C THR A 93 -13.56 -2.08 -4.50
N ILE A 94 -13.82 -3.04 -5.39
CA ILE A 94 -13.73 -4.47 -5.05
C ILE A 94 -12.30 -4.93 -4.79
N SER A 95 -11.30 -4.28 -5.39
CA SER A 95 -9.88 -4.52 -5.09
C SER A 95 -9.54 -4.08 -3.66
N LEU A 96 -10.01 -2.89 -3.25
CA LEU A 96 -9.82 -2.41 -1.87
C LEU A 96 -10.57 -3.26 -0.84
N ILE A 97 -11.74 -3.81 -1.21
CA ILE A 97 -12.47 -4.76 -0.35
C ILE A 97 -11.67 -6.05 -0.14
N ALA A 98 -11.13 -6.63 -1.21
CA ALA A 98 -10.25 -7.80 -1.11
C ALA A 98 -9.08 -7.51 -0.15
N ILE A 99 -8.41 -6.37 -0.31
CA ILE A 99 -7.30 -5.94 0.54
C ILE A 99 -7.72 -5.82 2.02
N CYS A 100 -8.88 -5.23 2.31
CA CYS A 100 -9.40 -5.15 3.68
C CYS A 100 -9.57 -6.54 4.32
N TYR A 101 -10.11 -7.50 3.55
CA TYR A 101 -10.27 -8.87 4.04
C TYR A 101 -8.93 -9.61 4.20
N LEU A 102 -7.94 -9.33 3.35
CA LEU A 102 -6.58 -9.85 3.53
C LEU A 102 -5.94 -9.31 4.83
N ARG A 103 -6.06 -8.00 5.08
CA ARG A 103 -5.55 -7.34 6.30
C ARG A 103 -6.18 -7.87 7.57
N THR A 104 -7.49 -8.11 7.54
CA THR A 104 -8.24 -8.69 8.67
C THR A 104 -8.19 -10.22 8.73
N LYS A 105 -7.38 -10.85 7.86
CA LYS A 105 -7.17 -12.32 7.77
C LYS A 105 -8.46 -13.11 7.50
N ASN A 106 -9.49 -12.49 6.94
CA ASN A 106 -10.69 -13.16 6.47
C ASN A 106 -10.49 -13.70 5.05
N ILE A 107 -9.69 -14.77 4.95
CA ILE A 107 -9.27 -15.37 3.67
C ILE A 107 -10.45 -15.79 2.77
N PRO A 108 -11.53 -16.43 3.28
CA PRO A 108 -12.65 -16.84 2.43
C PRO A 108 -13.31 -15.66 1.70
N LEU A 109 -13.58 -14.56 2.41
CA LEU A 109 -14.15 -13.36 1.79
C LEU A 109 -13.15 -12.66 0.87
N ALA A 110 -11.87 -12.61 1.24
CA ALA A 110 -10.84 -12.07 0.36
C ALA A 110 -10.80 -12.81 -0.98
N GLN A 111 -10.83 -14.15 -0.96
CA GLN A 111 -10.84 -14.99 -2.17
C GLN A 111 -12.06 -14.76 -3.04
N GLU A 112 -13.24 -14.50 -2.46
CA GLU A 112 -14.43 -14.13 -3.21
C GLU A 112 -14.19 -12.85 -4.03
N TYR A 113 -13.66 -11.80 -3.40
CA TYR A 113 -13.41 -10.52 -4.06
C TYR A 113 -12.22 -10.58 -5.02
N ILE A 114 -11.14 -11.31 -4.70
CA ILE A 114 -10.02 -11.55 -5.62
C ILE A 114 -10.52 -12.19 -6.91
N ARG A 115 -11.43 -13.17 -6.82
CA ARG A 115 -12.06 -13.77 -8.00
C ARG A 115 -12.81 -12.74 -8.82
N LYS A 116 -13.65 -11.91 -8.19
CA LYS A 116 -14.39 -10.83 -8.87
C LYS A 116 -13.44 -9.85 -9.58
N VAL A 117 -12.32 -9.50 -8.96
CA VAL A 117 -11.30 -8.60 -9.54
C VAL A 117 -10.66 -9.21 -10.79
N LEU A 118 -10.10 -10.42 -10.67
CA LEU A 118 -9.28 -11.04 -11.71
C LEU A 118 -10.10 -11.62 -12.88
N GLN A 119 -11.38 -11.92 -12.66
CA GLN A 119 -12.27 -12.42 -13.71
C GLN A 119 -13.03 -11.29 -14.43
N ASN A 120 -12.94 -10.04 -13.97
CA ASN A 120 -13.61 -8.91 -14.62
C ASN A 120 -12.90 -8.49 -15.91
N LYS A 121 -13.36 -9.03 -17.04
CA LYS A 121 -12.87 -8.69 -18.38
C LYS A 121 -13.58 -7.48 -19.01
N ALA A 122 -14.69 -7.02 -18.42
CA ALA A 122 -15.53 -5.97 -19.00
C ALA A 122 -14.90 -4.58 -18.88
N VAL A 123 -14.14 -4.35 -17.81
CA VAL A 123 -13.55 -3.04 -17.47
C VAL A 123 -12.27 -2.75 -18.25
N ILE A 124 -11.35 -3.73 -18.34
CA ILE A 124 -10.06 -3.60 -19.05
C ILE A 124 -10.08 -4.47 -20.30
N LYS A 125 -10.33 -3.83 -21.44
CA LYS A 125 -10.58 -4.51 -22.72
C LYS A 125 -9.33 -5.09 -23.37
N THR A 126 -8.23 -4.34 -23.33
CA THR A 126 -6.96 -4.74 -23.96
C THR A 126 -6.24 -5.79 -23.13
N GLU A 127 -5.81 -6.87 -23.77
CA GLU A 127 -5.08 -7.96 -23.11
C GLU A 127 -3.80 -7.46 -22.44
N ARG A 128 -2.97 -6.69 -23.16
CA ARG A 128 -1.74 -6.08 -22.63
C ARG A 128 -1.98 -5.35 -21.30
N THR A 129 -2.95 -4.43 -21.28
CA THR A 129 -3.24 -3.63 -20.08
C THR A 129 -3.82 -4.49 -18.96
N ARG A 130 -4.59 -5.53 -19.31
CA ARG A 130 -5.13 -6.48 -18.34
C ARG A 130 -4.03 -7.33 -17.71
N THR A 131 -3.06 -7.81 -18.48
CA THR A 131 -1.89 -8.55 -17.95
C THR A 131 -1.09 -7.68 -16.97
N ILE A 132 -0.85 -6.41 -17.31
CA ILE A 132 -0.19 -5.46 -16.42
C ILE A 132 -1.01 -5.29 -15.13
N PHE A 133 -2.31 -5.00 -15.25
CA PHE A 133 -3.20 -4.87 -14.10
C PHE A 133 -3.19 -6.11 -13.20
N HIS A 134 -3.27 -7.32 -13.78
CA HIS A 134 -3.26 -8.58 -13.04
C HIS A 134 -1.94 -8.81 -12.31
N SER A 135 -0.80 -8.54 -12.95
CA SER A 135 0.51 -8.65 -12.29
C SER A 135 0.60 -7.72 -11.08
N GLU A 136 0.26 -6.44 -11.27
CA GLU A 136 0.33 -5.43 -10.22
C GLU A 136 -0.63 -5.71 -9.06
N ILE A 137 -1.89 -6.09 -9.37
CA ILE A 137 -2.87 -6.34 -8.31
C ILE A 137 -2.59 -7.63 -7.54
N ILE A 138 -2.01 -8.65 -8.17
CA ILE A 138 -1.58 -9.88 -7.49
C ILE A 138 -0.38 -9.60 -6.58
N SER A 139 0.62 -8.84 -7.06
CA SER A 139 1.71 -8.37 -6.20
C SER A 139 1.16 -7.63 -5.00
N ARG A 140 0.19 -6.73 -5.24
CA ARG A 140 -0.46 -6.00 -4.18
C ARG A 140 -1.14 -6.92 -3.16
N PHE A 141 -1.90 -7.92 -3.59
CA PHE A 141 -2.51 -8.89 -2.65
C PHE A 141 -1.47 -9.64 -1.81
N ASN A 142 -0.34 -10.04 -2.41
CA ASN A 142 0.75 -10.70 -1.70
C ASN A 142 1.39 -9.80 -0.63
N GLU A 143 1.59 -8.52 -0.95
CA GLU A 143 2.12 -7.53 -0.02
C GLU A 143 1.17 -7.31 1.17
N GLU A 144 -0.14 -7.29 0.93
CA GLU A 144 -1.14 -7.07 1.99
C GLU A 144 -1.22 -8.25 2.98
N VAL A 145 -1.11 -9.49 2.50
CA VAL A 145 -1.01 -10.64 3.43
C VAL A 145 0.31 -10.68 4.17
N ALA A 146 1.41 -10.30 3.53
CA ALA A 146 2.69 -10.19 4.20
C ALA A 146 2.58 -9.22 5.36
N MET A 147 2.03 -8.02 5.10
CA MET A 147 1.81 -7.03 6.14
C MET A 147 0.90 -7.53 7.26
N ALA A 148 -0.23 -8.15 6.94
CA ALA A 148 -1.17 -8.68 7.94
C ALA A 148 -0.53 -9.67 8.92
N THR A 149 0.49 -10.43 8.49
CA THR A 149 1.21 -11.37 9.36
C THR A 149 2.29 -10.73 10.22
N LEU A 150 2.77 -9.55 9.83
CA LEU A 150 3.87 -8.85 10.48
C LEU A 150 3.38 -7.77 11.45
N THR A 151 2.12 -7.38 11.35
CA THR A 151 1.47 -6.38 12.22
C THR A 151 0.64 -7.02 13.32
N THR A 152 0.65 -6.41 14.51
CA THR A 152 -0.20 -6.75 15.65
C THR A 152 -0.97 -5.52 16.16
N ASN A 153 -2.08 -5.74 16.86
CA ASN A 153 -2.81 -4.68 17.56
C ASN A 153 -2.25 -4.43 18.97
N GLU A 154 -1.27 -5.23 19.39
CA GLU A 154 -0.60 -5.07 20.68
C GLU A 154 0.44 -3.95 20.63
N LYS A 155 0.82 -3.44 21.81
CA LYS A 155 1.91 -2.47 21.90
C LYS A 155 3.21 -3.12 21.46
N VAL A 156 3.80 -2.54 20.44
CA VAL A 156 5.11 -2.94 19.93
C VAL A 156 6.20 -2.08 20.56
N TYR A 157 7.34 -2.72 20.86
CA TYR A 157 8.57 -2.04 21.23
C TYR A 157 9.70 -2.45 20.28
N LEU A 158 10.41 -1.46 19.75
CA LEU A 158 11.64 -1.65 18.97
C LEU A 158 12.73 -0.82 19.64
N ASP A 159 13.82 -1.47 20.06
CA ASP A 159 14.98 -0.76 20.62
C ASP A 159 15.76 -0.10 19.47
N GLU A 160 15.70 1.23 19.39
CA GLU A 160 16.36 2.00 18.33
C GLU A 160 17.87 1.78 18.26
N ASN A 161 18.54 1.56 19.40
CA ASN A 161 19.98 1.36 19.45
C ASN A 161 20.37 -0.05 18.98
N GLU A 162 19.57 -1.06 19.35
CA GLU A 162 19.74 -2.42 18.84
C GLU A 162 19.52 -2.47 17.33
N VAL A 163 18.42 -1.85 16.87
CA VAL A 163 18.05 -1.79 15.46
C VAL A 163 19.15 -1.12 14.64
N GLU A 164 19.69 0.02 15.11
CA GLU A 164 20.79 0.72 14.45
C GLU A 164 22.06 -0.11 14.36
N ARG A 165 22.50 -0.68 15.47
CA ARG A 165 23.72 -1.50 15.53
C ARG A 165 23.63 -2.68 14.56
N GLU A 166 22.48 -3.34 14.52
CA GLU A 166 22.26 -4.45 13.60
C GLU A 166 22.16 -3.96 12.14
N ALA A 167 21.52 -2.82 11.87
CA ALA A 167 21.49 -2.23 10.54
C ALA A 167 22.90 -1.92 10.01
N ILE A 168 23.76 -1.30 10.83
CA ILE A 168 25.16 -1.01 10.47
C ILE A 168 25.92 -2.32 10.17
N ARG A 169 25.76 -3.34 11.01
CA ARG A 169 26.37 -4.66 10.78
C ARG A 169 25.93 -5.26 9.46
N ILE A 170 24.62 -5.20 9.16
CA ILE A 170 24.04 -5.69 7.91
C ILE A 170 24.63 -4.96 6.70
N ILE A 171 24.70 -3.63 6.74
CA ILE A 171 25.26 -2.80 5.65
C ILE A 171 26.70 -3.22 5.32
N GLN A 172 27.50 -3.51 6.35
CA GLN A 172 28.91 -3.86 6.21
C GLN A 172 29.15 -5.30 5.75
N THR A 173 28.19 -6.21 5.96
CA THR A 173 28.42 -7.64 5.81
C THR A 173 27.60 -8.32 4.72
N LEU A 174 26.47 -7.74 4.30
CA LEU A 174 25.53 -8.38 3.39
C LEU A 174 25.33 -7.58 2.08
N THR A 175 25.20 -8.31 0.98
CA THR A 175 24.69 -7.82 -0.31
C THR A 175 23.18 -7.61 -0.25
N ASP A 176 22.61 -6.85 -1.19
CA ASP A 176 21.17 -6.53 -1.17
C ASP A 176 20.29 -7.79 -1.26
N ASP A 177 20.70 -8.76 -2.09
CA ASP A 177 20.04 -10.06 -2.24
C ASP A 177 20.07 -10.90 -0.95
N GLU A 178 21.19 -10.85 -0.21
CA GLU A 178 21.32 -11.50 1.10
C GLU A 178 20.46 -10.79 2.16
N ILE A 179 20.32 -9.46 2.08
CA ILE A 179 19.44 -8.72 2.99
C ILE A 179 17.97 -9.11 2.74
N PHE A 180 17.53 -9.17 1.48
CA PHE A 180 16.18 -9.67 1.15
C PHE A 180 15.99 -11.11 1.65
N SER A 181 16.94 -12.00 1.37
CA SER A 181 16.88 -13.38 1.86
C SER A 181 16.78 -13.44 3.40
N SER A 182 17.53 -12.58 4.09
CA SER A 182 17.46 -12.47 5.56
C SER A 182 16.08 -12.02 6.05
N ILE A 183 15.44 -11.06 5.37
CA ILE A 183 14.07 -10.63 5.69
C ILE A 183 13.10 -11.81 5.56
N GLY A 184 13.15 -12.55 4.45
CA GLY A 184 12.24 -13.69 4.23
C GLY A 184 12.48 -14.86 5.18
N GLN A 185 13.75 -15.13 5.54
CA GLN A 185 14.10 -16.16 6.52
C GLN A 185 13.56 -15.82 7.92
N ARG A 186 13.63 -14.53 8.29
CA ARG A 186 13.17 -14.03 9.60
C ARG A 186 11.67 -13.74 9.66
N SER A 187 10.99 -13.80 8.53
CA SER A 187 9.54 -13.62 8.47
C SER A 187 8.83 -14.84 9.10
N PRO A 188 7.70 -14.63 9.80
CA PRO A 188 6.90 -15.72 10.34
C PRO A 188 6.52 -16.74 9.27
N LYS A 189 6.44 -18.03 9.64
CA LYS A 189 5.99 -19.08 8.70
C LYS A 189 4.63 -18.75 8.07
N ALA A 190 3.73 -18.17 8.86
CA ALA A 190 2.42 -17.72 8.39
C ALA A 190 2.49 -16.73 7.22
N THR A 191 3.56 -15.91 7.13
CA THR A 191 3.80 -15.00 6.00
C THR A 191 3.95 -15.80 4.70
N LYS A 192 4.80 -16.83 4.71
CA LYS A 192 5.03 -17.69 3.55
C LYS A 192 3.78 -18.48 3.19
N ASP A 193 3.12 -19.07 4.19
CA ASP A 193 1.92 -19.88 3.99
C ASP A 193 0.78 -19.05 3.36
N LEU A 194 0.57 -17.80 3.81
CA LEU A 194 -0.46 -16.94 3.23
C LEU A 194 -0.07 -16.35 1.87
N ILE A 195 1.19 -15.98 1.64
CA ILE A 195 1.66 -15.58 0.30
C ILE A 195 1.42 -16.71 -0.69
N PHE A 196 1.81 -17.95 -0.34
CA PHE A 196 1.56 -19.11 -1.19
C PHE A 196 0.08 -19.27 -1.52
N LEU A 197 -0.77 -19.27 -0.48
CA LEU A 197 -2.20 -19.49 -0.61
C LEU A 197 -2.87 -18.44 -1.51
N ILE A 198 -2.58 -17.17 -1.28
CA ILE A 198 -3.18 -16.07 -2.04
C ILE A 198 -2.63 -16.01 -3.46
N HIS A 199 -1.33 -16.23 -3.65
CA HIS A 199 -0.73 -16.21 -4.97
C HIS A 199 -1.21 -17.37 -5.83
N ASP A 200 -1.22 -18.60 -5.28
CA ASP A 200 -1.76 -19.78 -5.96
C ASP A 200 -3.24 -19.60 -6.33
N PHE A 201 -4.05 -19.12 -5.38
CA PHE A 201 -5.46 -18.84 -5.65
C PHE A 201 -5.64 -17.80 -6.77
N SER A 202 -4.88 -16.70 -6.71
CA SER A 202 -4.99 -15.59 -7.66
C SER A 202 -4.59 -16.00 -9.07
N THR A 203 -3.43 -16.65 -9.21
CA THR A 203 -2.92 -17.12 -10.50
C THR A 203 -3.81 -18.18 -11.14
N LYS A 204 -4.53 -18.99 -10.34
CA LYS A 204 -5.56 -19.91 -10.82
C LYS A 204 -6.79 -19.23 -11.41
N GLN A 205 -7.05 -17.96 -11.09
CA GLN A 205 -8.13 -17.19 -11.72
C GLN A 205 -7.78 -16.66 -13.12
N LEU A 206 -6.50 -16.71 -13.49
CA LEU A 206 -6.01 -16.18 -14.76
C LEU A 206 -6.02 -17.22 -15.89
N PRO A 207 -6.09 -16.76 -17.17
CA PRO A 207 -5.79 -17.59 -18.33
C PRO A 207 -4.37 -18.18 -18.27
N SER A 208 -4.17 -19.32 -18.95
CA SER A 208 -2.89 -20.05 -18.92
C SER A 208 -1.67 -19.20 -19.31
N ALA A 209 -1.77 -18.41 -20.38
CA ALA A 209 -0.68 -17.57 -20.85
C ALA A 209 -0.26 -16.51 -19.82
N GLU A 210 -1.23 -15.86 -19.16
CA GLU A 210 -0.97 -14.87 -18.11
C GLU A 210 -0.39 -15.53 -16.85
N ARG A 211 -0.87 -16.73 -16.50
CA ARG A 211 -0.34 -17.52 -15.37
C ARG A 211 1.13 -17.90 -15.55
N LEU A 212 1.51 -18.33 -16.76
CA LEU A 212 2.88 -18.74 -17.07
C LEU A 212 3.89 -17.59 -17.07
N ALA A 213 3.42 -16.34 -17.20
CA ALA A 213 4.26 -15.15 -17.15
C ALA A 213 4.56 -14.67 -15.72
N LEU A 214 3.87 -15.24 -14.71
CA LEU A 214 4.07 -14.91 -13.31
C LEU A 214 4.97 -15.97 -12.63
N PRO A 215 5.68 -15.60 -11.54
CA PRO A 215 6.37 -16.57 -10.71
C PRO A 215 5.42 -17.68 -10.25
N SER A 216 5.93 -18.90 -10.09
CA SER A 216 5.14 -19.97 -9.48
C SER A 216 4.93 -19.72 -7.98
N PRO A 217 3.86 -20.28 -7.38
CA PRO A 217 3.65 -20.17 -5.94
C PRO A 217 4.84 -20.63 -5.08
N ASN A 218 5.58 -21.65 -5.54
CA ASN A 218 6.79 -22.13 -4.86
C ASN A 218 7.97 -21.14 -4.95
N GLN A 219 8.07 -20.38 -6.05
CA GLN A 219 9.08 -19.32 -6.16
C GLN A 219 8.74 -18.16 -5.20
N MET A 220 7.46 -17.80 -5.08
CA MET A 220 7.02 -16.70 -4.21
C MET A 220 7.31 -16.91 -2.72
N ILE A 221 7.52 -18.16 -2.27
CA ILE A 221 7.87 -18.48 -0.88
C ILE A 221 9.37 -18.68 -0.64
N MET A 222 10.21 -18.50 -1.67
CA MET A 222 11.65 -18.44 -1.49
C MET A 222 12.03 -17.23 -0.62
N ASP A 223 13.04 -17.39 0.23
CA ASP A 223 13.43 -16.35 1.21
C ASP A 223 13.64 -14.98 0.57
N LYS A 224 14.32 -14.93 -0.57
CA LYS A 224 14.54 -13.67 -1.32
C LYS A 224 13.22 -13.02 -1.75
N GLU A 225 12.31 -13.77 -2.37
CA GLU A 225 11.03 -13.26 -2.88
C GLU A 225 10.09 -12.82 -1.75
N VAL A 226 10.08 -13.57 -0.64
CA VAL A 226 9.35 -13.17 0.57
C VAL A 226 9.94 -11.87 1.11
N GLY A 227 11.27 -11.76 1.18
CA GLY A 227 11.96 -10.55 1.62
C GLY A 227 11.62 -9.32 0.77
N MET A 228 11.60 -9.48 -0.55
CA MET A 228 11.18 -8.44 -1.48
C MET A 228 9.71 -8.07 -1.24
N THR A 229 8.81 -9.06 -1.15
CA THR A 229 7.39 -8.83 -0.88
C THR A 229 7.16 -8.06 0.43
N VAL A 230 7.90 -8.42 1.50
CA VAL A 230 7.83 -7.72 2.79
C VAL A 230 8.34 -6.28 2.67
N PHE A 231 9.46 -6.08 2.00
CA PHE A 231 9.99 -4.73 1.77
C PHE A 231 9.00 -3.86 0.97
N GLU A 232 8.43 -4.41 -0.10
CA GLU A 232 7.41 -3.76 -0.93
C GLU A 232 6.12 -3.45 -0.17
N ALA A 233 5.74 -4.30 0.79
CA ALA A 233 4.60 -4.05 1.66
C ALA A 233 4.89 -2.90 2.64
N VAL A 234 6.06 -2.90 3.28
CA VAL A 234 6.44 -1.90 4.27
C VAL A 234 6.70 -0.54 3.63
N LYS A 235 7.19 -0.49 2.38
CA LYS A 235 7.55 0.77 1.70
C LYS A 235 6.41 1.78 1.73
N ARG A 236 5.15 1.35 1.65
CA ARG A 236 3.98 2.25 1.60
C ARG A 236 3.77 3.04 2.86
N VAL A 237 4.09 2.43 3.99
CA VAL A 237 3.99 3.05 5.30
C VAL A 237 5.16 4.01 5.51
N ILE A 238 6.37 3.61 5.12
CA ILE A 238 7.60 4.38 5.35
C ILE A 238 7.74 5.55 4.35
N TYR A 239 7.30 5.38 3.10
CA TYR A 239 7.64 6.26 1.99
C TYR A 239 7.32 7.73 2.30
N ASN A 240 6.12 8.05 2.78
CA ASN A 240 5.76 9.45 3.03
C ASN A 240 6.57 10.08 4.18
N SER A 241 6.98 9.29 5.18
CA SER A 241 7.84 9.78 6.27
C SER A 241 9.22 10.21 5.76
N LEU A 242 9.79 9.44 4.83
CA LEU A 242 11.14 9.70 4.29
C LEU A 242 11.15 10.62 3.06
N CYS A 243 10.12 10.55 2.23
CA CYS A 243 10.13 11.09 0.86
C CYS A 243 9.19 12.27 0.64
N ASN A 244 8.37 12.65 1.62
CA ASN A 244 7.57 13.86 1.52
C ASN A 244 8.52 15.08 1.61
N PRO A 245 8.54 15.98 0.60
CA PRO A 245 9.37 17.18 0.65
C PRO A 245 9.13 18.06 1.87
N ASP A 246 7.95 17.95 2.47
CA ASP A 246 7.59 18.68 3.67
C ASP A 246 8.05 18.01 4.97
N SER A 247 8.49 16.75 4.94
CA SER A 247 8.98 16.05 6.13
C SER A 247 10.31 16.63 6.60
N GLU A 248 10.49 16.65 7.92
CA GLU A 248 11.72 17.13 8.56
C GLU A 248 12.94 16.32 8.09
N ILE A 249 12.75 15.03 7.82
CA ILE A 249 13.81 14.12 7.41
C ILE A 249 14.26 14.42 5.99
N TYR A 250 13.30 14.60 5.08
CA TYR A 250 13.59 15.00 3.71
C TYR A 250 14.33 16.35 3.70
N LYS A 251 13.78 17.35 4.41
CA LYS A 251 14.43 18.68 4.53
C LYS A 251 15.83 18.58 5.12
N THR A 252 16.04 17.76 6.15
CA THR A 252 17.36 17.60 6.78
C THR A 252 18.35 16.90 5.85
N TRP A 253 17.94 15.90 5.08
CA TRP A 253 18.79 15.22 4.10
C TRP A 253 19.26 16.18 2.99
N PHE A 254 18.32 16.90 2.38
CA PHE A 254 18.62 17.77 1.24
C PHE A 254 19.31 19.08 1.64
N ASN A 255 19.04 19.62 2.83
CA ASN A 255 19.66 20.89 3.27
C ASN A 255 21.00 20.70 3.97
N ASN A 256 21.18 19.61 4.73
CA ASN A 256 22.33 19.46 5.63
C ASN A 256 23.27 18.31 5.22
N GLY A 257 22.94 17.59 4.15
CA GLY A 257 23.76 16.51 3.58
C GLY A 257 23.72 15.19 4.37
N MET A 258 24.19 14.14 3.70
CA MET A 258 24.16 12.74 4.17
C MET A 258 24.81 12.55 5.56
N GLN A 259 25.87 13.30 5.85
CA GLN A 259 26.65 13.16 7.09
C GLN A 259 25.84 13.55 8.34
N MET A 260 24.95 14.54 8.25
CA MET A 260 24.10 14.95 9.38
C MET A 260 22.95 13.98 9.63
N VAL A 261 22.40 13.38 8.57
CA VAL A 261 21.30 12.42 8.69
C VAL A 261 21.78 11.08 9.26
N LEU A 262 22.95 10.61 8.82
CA LEU A 262 23.57 9.40 9.35
C LEU A 262 24.07 9.57 10.80
N SER A 263 24.61 10.74 11.16
CA SER A 263 25.14 10.98 12.51
C SER A 263 24.08 11.23 13.59
N LYS A 264 22.86 11.61 13.21
CA LYS A 264 21.76 11.90 14.14
C LYS A 264 20.66 10.83 14.20
N GLY A 265 20.78 9.75 13.43
CA GLY A 265 19.81 8.66 13.48
C GLY A 265 18.40 9.00 12.97
N TYR A 266 18.23 10.03 12.14
CA TYR A 266 16.90 10.44 11.69
C TYR A 266 16.17 9.35 10.88
N ILE A 267 16.89 8.62 10.02
CA ILE A 267 16.29 7.54 9.21
C ILE A 267 15.77 6.42 10.12
N LYS A 268 16.59 5.96 11.08
CA LYS A 268 16.17 4.88 11.99
C LYS A 268 14.93 5.29 12.79
N SER A 269 14.91 6.49 13.37
CA SER A 269 13.80 6.90 14.24
C SER A 269 12.51 7.09 13.44
N ALA A 270 12.59 7.59 12.20
CA ALA A 270 11.42 7.62 11.31
C ALA A 270 10.89 6.23 11.00
N VAL A 271 11.78 5.34 10.54
CA VAL A 271 11.37 4.00 10.14
C VAL A 271 10.80 3.25 11.33
N VAL A 272 11.47 3.29 12.48
CA VAL A 272 11.00 2.66 13.72
C VAL A 272 9.65 3.24 14.15
N SER A 273 9.48 4.57 14.15
CA SER A 273 8.20 5.20 14.48
C SER A 273 7.07 4.77 13.53
N CYS A 274 7.33 4.75 12.22
CA CYS A 274 6.38 4.27 11.22
C CYS A 274 5.99 2.80 11.45
N LEU A 275 6.98 1.93 11.72
CA LEU A 275 6.76 0.51 11.98
C LEU A 275 5.96 0.27 13.27
N ILE A 276 6.29 0.97 14.36
CA ILE A 276 5.55 0.89 15.62
C ILE A 276 4.09 1.34 15.42
N ASN A 277 3.86 2.42 14.69
CA ASN A 277 2.50 2.96 14.45
C ASN A 277 1.58 1.97 13.72
N ILE A 278 2.13 1.09 12.87
CA ILE A 278 1.36 0.04 12.20
C ILE A 278 1.38 -1.30 12.96
N GLY A 279 1.98 -1.34 14.14
CA GLY A 279 2.09 -2.57 14.94
C GLY A 279 3.11 -3.57 14.42
N PHE A 280 4.12 -3.13 13.66
CA PHE A 280 5.20 -3.99 13.17
C PHE A 280 6.32 -4.09 14.21
N GLY A 281 6.52 -5.28 14.79
CA GLY A 281 7.41 -5.47 15.95
C GLY A 281 8.63 -6.38 15.78
N ILE A 282 9.02 -6.72 14.54
CA ILE A 282 10.13 -7.65 14.32
C ILE A 282 11.43 -6.87 14.12
N SER A 283 12.19 -6.66 15.20
CA SER A 283 13.43 -5.86 15.22
C SER A 283 14.41 -6.25 14.12
N MET A 284 14.66 -7.55 13.93
CA MET A 284 15.63 -8.03 12.94
C MET A 284 15.21 -7.76 11.49
N ILE A 285 13.91 -7.64 11.21
CA ILE A 285 13.42 -7.23 9.89
C ILE A 285 13.50 -5.70 9.78
N ALA A 286 13.15 -4.97 10.84
CA ALA A 286 13.29 -3.50 10.88
C ALA A 286 14.74 -3.07 10.58
N SER A 287 15.73 -3.73 11.19
CA SER A 287 17.16 -3.48 10.91
C SER A 287 17.53 -3.72 9.45
N SER A 288 17.04 -4.81 8.84
CA SER A 288 17.28 -5.11 7.42
C SER A 288 16.64 -4.08 6.49
N ILE A 289 15.43 -3.60 6.81
CA ILE A 289 14.74 -2.56 6.04
C ILE A 289 15.51 -1.24 6.11
N ILE A 290 15.94 -0.84 7.30
CA ILE A 290 16.76 0.36 7.50
C ILE A 290 18.08 0.22 6.73
N ALA A 291 18.73 -0.94 6.79
CA ALA A 291 19.95 -1.22 6.05
C ALA A 291 19.76 -1.07 4.53
N LEU A 292 18.67 -1.60 3.96
CA LEU A 292 18.35 -1.41 2.53
C LEU A 292 18.16 0.06 2.16
N ILE A 293 17.35 0.79 2.94
CA ILE A 293 17.09 2.23 2.70
C ILE A 293 18.40 3.02 2.76
N MET A 294 19.27 2.73 3.73
CA MET A 294 20.58 3.37 3.87
C MET A 294 21.53 3.01 2.72
N LYS A 295 21.56 1.74 2.27
CA LYS A 295 22.41 1.31 1.14
C LYS A 295 21.97 1.93 -0.18
N PHE A 296 20.66 2.03 -0.43
CA PHE A 296 20.14 2.69 -1.62
C PHE A 296 20.38 4.20 -1.58
N GLY A 297 20.29 4.80 -0.40
CA GLY A 297 20.21 6.24 -0.22
C GLY A 297 18.79 6.76 -0.42
N ILE A 298 18.44 7.85 0.27
CA ILE A 298 17.06 8.39 0.27
C ILE A 298 16.61 8.79 -1.14
N GLU A 299 17.49 9.38 -1.96
CA GLU A 299 17.13 9.81 -3.32
C GLU A 299 16.70 8.65 -4.22
N VAL A 300 17.49 7.57 -4.22
CA VAL A 300 17.18 6.35 -4.97
C VAL A 300 15.94 5.69 -4.39
N TYR A 301 15.83 5.63 -3.07
CA TYR A 301 14.66 5.06 -2.40
C TYR A 301 13.37 5.80 -2.81
N CYS A 302 13.36 7.12 -2.73
CA CYS A 302 12.20 7.95 -3.02
C CYS A 302 11.81 7.93 -4.51
N THR A 303 12.78 7.75 -5.40
CA THR A 303 12.52 7.67 -6.84
C THR A 303 12.03 6.28 -7.24
N LYS A 304 12.69 5.22 -6.76
CA LYS A 304 12.46 3.84 -7.20
C LYS A 304 11.30 3.16 -6.49
N TYR A 305 11.06 3.49 -5.22
CA TYR A 305 10.10 2.79 -4.36
C TYR A 305 8.84 3.61 -4.06
N LYS A 306 8.48 4.54 -4.94
CA LYS A 306 7.21 5.26 -4.87
C LYS A 306 6.03 4.28 -4.87
N PRO A 307 5.14 4.31 -3.86
CA PRO A 307 3.93 3.51 -3.83
C PRO A 307 3.02 3.79 -5.03
N ILE A 308 2.44 2.73 -5.57
CA ILE A 308 1.37 2.81 -6.56
C ILE A 308 0.06 2.49 -5.84
N TYR A 309 -0.90 3.41 -5.90
CA TYR A 309 -2.23 3.24 -5.32
C TYR A 309 -3.15 2.42 -6.24
N ILE A 310 -4.19 1.78 -5.71
CA ILE A 310 -5.15 1.01 -6.52
C ILE A 310 -5.80 1.87 -7.61
N SER A 311 -6.05 3.15 -7.27
CA SER A 311 -6.56 4.13 -8.22
C SER A 311 -5.61 4.42 -9.39
N GLU A 312 -4.31 4.16 -9.25
CA GLU A 312 -3.30 4.25 -10.30
C GLU A 312 -3.16 2.93 -11.05
N ILE A 313 -3.14 1.79 -10.34
CA ILE A 313 -3.06 0.43 -10.94
C ILE A 313 -4.19 0.22 -11.96
N ARG A 314 -5.42 0.63 -11.64
CA ARG A 314 -6.57 0.54 -12.57
C ARG A 314 -6.43 1.40 -13.84
N ASN A 315 -5.52 2.38 -13.83
CA ASN A 315 -5.35 3.39 -14.86
C ASN A 315 -4.07 3.23 -15.68
N LEU A 316 -3.28 2.19 -15.40
CA LEU A 316 -2.14 1.78 -16.21
C LEU A 316 -2.58 1.59 -17.67
N LYS A 317 -1.68 1.91 -18.61
CA LYS A 317 -1.94 1.85 -20.05
C LYS A 317 -0.94 0.89 -20.70
#